data_AF-A0AAC9MVD7-F1
#
_entry.id   AF-A0AAC9MVD7-F1
#
_cell.length_a   1.000
_cell.length_b   1.000
_cell.length_c   1.000
_cell.angle_alpha   90.00
_cell.angle_beta   90.00
_cell.angle_gamma   90.00
#
_symmetry.space_group_name_H-M   'P 1'
#
loop_
_entity.id
_entity.type
_entity.pdbx_description
1 polymer ?
#
loop_
_entity_poly.entity_id
_entity_poly.type
_entity_poly.pdbx_seq_one_letter_code
_entity_poly.pdbx_strand_id
1 'polypeptide(L)'
;MTEEVETIESTPAAPGVRGCLGRIALIVVGSLIGTVLTVVLGLAILLPWRSENTEVPVTGEITVPLDRAPTVELRIRSSLVSTINTVWIGDRIDDDAFYGVAVPVPGNAVAGLRAEWVESGLRLHTDEGFEVLVPGDWMEGGR
;
A
#
# COMPACT_ATOMS: atom_id res chain seq x y z
N MET A 1 -44.15 43.21 -66.19
CA MET A 1 -43.69 43.14 -64.80
C MET A 1 -43.25 41.72 -64.58
N THR A 2 -41.94 41.50 -64.63
CA THR A 2 -41.32 40.18 -64.48
C THR A 2 -40.22 40.41 -63.45
N GLU A 3 -40.48 40.04 -62.21
CA GLU A 3 -39.50 40.12 -61.13
C GLU A 3 -38.64 38.86 -61.19
N GLU A 4 -37.35 39.03 -61.49
CA GLU A 4 -36.33 37.99 -61.36
C GLU A 4 -36.06 37.76 -59.87
N VAL A 5 -36.33 36.54 -59.42
CA VAL A 5 -35.96 36.09 -58.07
C VAL A 5 -34.48 35.71 -58.11
N GLU A 6 -33.61 36.61 -57.64
CA GLU A 6 -32.20 36.29 -57.36
C GLU A 6 -32.13 35.19 -56.29
N THR A 7 -31.73 34.00 -56.73
CA THR A 7 -31.39 32.89 -55.84
C THR A 7 -30.02 33.17 -55.24
N ILE A 8 -29.98 33.55 -53.96
CA ILE A 8 -28.73 33.63 -53.21
C ILE A 8 -28.26 32.21 -52.91
N GLU A 9 -27.39 31.69 -53.76
CA GLU A 9 -26.68 30.44 -53.55
C GLU A 9 -25.75 30.62 -52.34
N SER A 10 -26.18 30.17 -51.17
CA SER A 10 -25.38 30.19 -49.96
C SER A 10 -24.30 29.11 -50.08
N THR A 11 -23.07 29.54 -50.40
CA THR A 11 -21.90 28.66 -50.33
C THR A 11 -21.75 28.15 -48.90
N PRO A 12 -21.85 26.83 -48.63
CA PRO A 12 -21.57 26.32 -47.30
C PRO A 12 -20.09 26.57 -47.00
N ALA A 13 -19.81 27.34 -45.96
CA ALA A 13 -18.45 27.56 -45.47
C ALA A 13 -17.81 26.19 -45.16
N ALA A 14 -16.84 25.79 -45.98
CA ALA A 14 -16.08 24.57 -45.73
C ALA A 14 -15.38 24.70 -44.38
N PRO A 15 -15.64 23.81 -43.40
CA PRO A 15 -15.00 23.89 -42.09
C PRO A 15 -13.49 23.70 -42.27
N GLY A 16 -12.73 24.72 -41.89
CA GLY A 16 -11.27 24.74 -42.06
C GLY A 16 -10.63 23.51 -41.41
N VAL A 17 -10.05 22.64 -42.23
CA VAL A 17 -9.41 21.37 -41.87
C VAL A 17 -8.34 21.54 -40.77
N ARG A 18 -7.75 22.73 -40.65
CA ARG A 18 -6.77 23.09 -39.60
C ARG A 18 -7.35 23.08 -38.18
N GLY A 19 -8.63 23.41 -38.00
CA GLY A 19 -9.30 23.36 -36.69
C GLY A 19 -9.65 21.95 -36.25
N CYS A 20 -9.95 21.06 -37.21
CA CYS A 20 -10.29 19.66 -36.93
C CYS A 20 -9.06 18.85 -36.52
N LEU A 21 -7.93 19.02 -37.24
CA LEU A 21 -6.68 18.33 -36.92
C LEU A 21 -6.14 18.73 -35.54
N GLY A 22 -6.24 20.02 -35.18
CA GLY A 22 -5.82 20.51 -33.86
C GLY A 22 -6.64 19.91 -32.72
N ARG A 23 -7.97 19.77 -32.89
CA ARG A 23 -8.83 19.12 -31.89
C ARG A 23 -8.51 17.65 -31.72
N ILE A 24 -8.30 16.93 -32.82
CA ILE A 24 -7.91 15.50 -32.77
C ILE A 24 -6.56 15.35 -32.06
N ALA A 25 -5.56 16.16 -32.42
CA ALA A 25 -4.25 16.13 -31.76
C ALA A 25 -4.38 16.39 -30.25
N LEU A 26 -5.22 17.35 -29.84
CA LEU A 26 -5.43 17.68 -28.43
C LEU A 26 -6.11 16.54 -27.67
N ILE A 27 -7.08 15.87 -28.29
CA ILE A 27 -7.74 14.69 -27.71
C ILE A 27 -6.75 13.53 -27.55
N VAL A 28 -5.94 13.26 -28.57
CA VAL A 28 -4.94 12.17 -28.53
C VAL A 28 -3.89 12.45 -27.46
N VAL A 29 -3.37 13.68 -27.39
CA VAL A 29 -2.41 14.08 -26.36
C VAL A 29 -3.04 14.00 -24.97
N GLY A 30 -4.27 14.50 -24.80
CA GLY A 30 -5.00 14.42 -23.53
C GLY A 30 -5.24 12.98 -23.10
N SER A 31 -5.61 12.10 -24.02
CA SER A 31 -5.78 10.67 -23.75
C SER A 31 -4.47 10.02 -23.32
N LEU A 32 -3.37 10.29 -24.03
CA LEU A 32 -2.04 9.76 -23.68
C LEU A 32 -1.63 10.22 -22.27
N ILE A 33 -1.77 11.50 -21.97
CA ILE A 33 -1.44 12.06 -20.65
C ILE A 33 -2.32 11.40 -19.57
N GLY A 34 -3.63 11.30 -19.80
CA GLY A 34 -4.55 10.67 -18.85
C GLY A 34 -4.22 9.21 -18.58
N THR A 35 -3.91 8.43 -19.62
CA THR A 35 -3.49 7.04 -19.48
C THR A 35 -2.18 6.92 -18.70
N VAL A 36 -1.16 7.73 -19.03
CA VAL A 36 0.12 7.73 -18.30
C VAL A 36 -0.11 8.07 -16.82
N LEU A 37 -0.92 9.09 -16.52
CA LEU A 37 -1.22 9.48 -15.14
C LEU A 37 -1.94 8.35 -14.38
N THR A 38 -2.88 7.67 -15.04
CA THR A 38 -3.62 6.54 -14.45
C THR A 38 -2.70 5.37 -14.14
N VAL A 39 -1.77 5.05 -15.04
CA VAL A 39 -0.78 4.00 -14.83
C VAL A 39 0.17 4.36 -13.70
N VAL A 40 0.68 5.61 -13.66
CA VAL A 40 1.55 6.09 -12.59
C VAL A 40 0.84 6.04 -11.24
N LEU A 41 -0.42 6.47 -11.18
CA LEU A 41 -1.21 6.40 -9.96
C LEU A 41 -1.46 4.95 -9.52
N GLY A 42 -1.78 4.06 -10.46
CA GLY A 42 -1.93 2.62 -10.19
C GLY A 42 -0.65 2.00 -9.62
N LEU A 43 0.51 2.33 -10.19
CA LEU A 43 1.80 1.87 -9.70
C LEU A 43 2.15 2.47 -8.32
N ALA A 44 1.82 3.75 -8.11
CA ALA A 44 2.07 4.43 -6.83
C ALA A 44 1.28 3.83 -5.66
N ILE A 45 0.11 3.26 -5.93
CA ILE A 45 -0.72 2.53 -4.94
C ILE A 45 -0.12 1.16 -4.62
N LEU A 46 0.53 0.51 -5.59
CA LEU A 46 1.02 -0.87 -5.46
C LEU A 46 2.42 -0.97 -4.84
N LEU A 47 3.23 0.09 -4.93
CA LEU A 47 4.62 0.07 -4.47
C LEU A 47 4.78 0.78 -3.11
N PRO A 48 5.26 0.09 -2.06
CA PRO A 48 5.76 0.78 -0.88
C PRO A 48 7.04 1.54 -1.25
N TRP A 49 7.08 2.84 -0.94
CA TRP A 49 8.20 3.71 -1.28
C TRP A 49 9.28 3.72 -0.20
N ARG A 50 8.94 3.27 1.02
CA ARG A 50 9.86 3.13 2.15
C ARG A 50 9.49 1.92 2.99
N SER A 51 10.46 1.04 3.21
CA SER A 51 10.39 -0.06 4.17
C SER A 51 11.39 0.19 5.29
N GLU A 52 10.95 0.05 6.53
CA GLU A 52 11.77 0.14 7.72
C GLU A 52 11.52 -1.09 8.59
N ASN A 53 12.59 -1.73 9.04
CA ASN A 53 12.57 -2.93 9.85
C ASN A 53 13.23 -2.60 11.18
N THR A 54 12.52 -2.84 12.28
CA THR A 54 12.98 -2.53 13.64
C THR A 54 12.72 -3.73 14.52
N GLU A 55 13.77 -4.25 15.15
CA GLU A 55 13.62 -5.33 16.13
C GLU A 55 12.89 -4.79 17.37
N VAL A 56 11.86 -5.51 17.80
CA VAL A 56 11.11 -5.15 19.01
C VAL A 56 11.74 -5.90 20.17
N PRO A 57 12.26 -5.20 21.19
CA PRO A 57 12.85 -5.88 22.34
C PRO A 57 11.78 -6.71 23.05
N VAL A 58 12.09 -7.98 23.27
CA VAL A 58 11.22 -8.89 24.01
C VAL A 58 11.68 -8.96 25.46
N THR A 59 10.76 -8.74 26.38
CA THR A 59 10.99 -8.81 27.82
C THR A 59 10.30 -10.03 28.42
N GLY A 60 10.79 -10.50 29.58
CA GLY A 60 10.23 -11.66 30.26
C GLY A 60 11.01 -12.94 30.01
N GLU A 61 10.80 -13.93 30.89
CA GLU A 61 11.43 -15.24 30.78
C GLU A 61 10.60 -16.14 29.86
N ILE A 62 11.27 -16.86 28.96
CA ILE A 62 10.60 -17.77 28.04
C ILE A 62 10.11 -18.97 28.84
N THR A 63 8.79 -19.03 29.05
CA THR A 63 8.13 -20.10 29.81
C THR A 63 7.50 -21.17 28.91
N VAL A 64 7.40 -20.88 27.61
CA VAL A 64 6.89 -21.80 26.59
C VAL A 64 8.05 -22.71 26.13
N PRO A 65 7.83 -24.02 25.89
CA PRO A 65 8.87 -24.95 25.46
C PRO A 65 9.22 -24.74 23.98
N LEU A 66 9.67 -23.54 23.62
CA LEU A 66 10.26 -23.28 22.32
C LEU A 66 11.72 -23.73 22.37
N ASP A 67 12.12 -24.60 21.44
CA ASP A 67 13.51 -25.04 21.28
C ASP A 67 14.47 -23.84 21.01
N ARG A 68 13.92 -22.72 20.52
CA ARG A 68 14.61 -21.46 20.27
C ARG A 68 13.67 -20.27 20.47
N ALA A 69 14.19 -19.19 21.06
CA ALA A 69 13.47 -17.92 21.15
C ALA A 69 13.19 -17.36 19.73
N PRO A 70 11.92 -17.13 19.34
CA PRO A 70 11.60 -16.56 18.05
C PRO A 70 12.07 -15.10 17.95
N THR A 71 12.41 -14.67 16.74
CA THR A 71 12.71 -13.28 16.44
C THR A 71 11.39 -12.50 16.34
N VAL A 72 11.35 -11.32 16.97
CA VAL A 72 10.20 -10.40 16.89
C VAL A 72 10.65 -9.11 16.21
N GLU A 73 10.10 -8.84 15.04
CA GLU A 73 10.47 -7.71 14.21
C GLU A 73 9.25 -6.90 13.79
N LEU A 74 9.26 -5.60 14.05
CA LEU A 74 8.31 -4.66 13.49
C LEU A 74 8.76 -4.24 12.09
N ARG A 75 7.91 -4.48 11.10
CA ARG A 75 8.09 -4.02 9.72
C ARG A 75 7.07 -2.94 9.39
N ILE A 76 7.57 -1.81 8.95
CA ILE A 76 6.77 -0.65 8.54
C ILE A 76 6.97 -0.47 7.04
N ARG A 77 5.89 -0.63 6.28
CA ARG A 77 5.88 -0.34 4.84
C ARG A 77 4.95 0.84 4.60
N SER A 78 5.52 1.94 4.13
CA SER A 78 4.76 3.15 3.78
C SER A 78 4.72 3.36 2.27
N SER A 79 3.55 3.75 1.79
CA SER A 79 3.28 4.22 0.44
C SER A 79 2.76 5.66 0.48
N LEU A 80 2.48 6.24 -0.69
CA LEU A 80 1.87 7.57 -0.78
C LEU A 80 0.44 7.62 -0.22
N VAL A 81 -0.23 6.48 -0.13
CA VAL A 81 -1.67 6.41 0.20
C VAL A 81 -1.93 5.68 1.53
N SER A 82 -0.99 4.84 1.96
CA SER A 82 -1.17 4.01 3.16
C SER A 82 0.15 3.66 3.85
N THR A 83 0.07 3.43 5.15
CA THR A 83 1.15 2.83 5.94
C THR A 83 0.64 1.54 6.56
N ILE A 84 1.38 0.46 6.35
CA ILE A 84 1.09 -0.86 6.89
C ILE A 84 2.18 -1.18 7.90
N ASN A 85 1.78 -1.45 9.15
CA ASN A 85 2.68 -1.91 10.20
C ASN A 85 2.34 -3.36 10.53
N THR A 86 3.35 -4.21 10.57
CA THR A 86 3.17 -5.63 10.81
C THR A 86 4.32 -6.12 11.68
N VAL A 87 3.97 -6.80 12.77
CA VAL A 87 4.93 -7.48 13.64
C VAL A 87 5.07 -8.91 13.15
N TRP A 88 6.27 -9.30 12.80
CA TRP A 88 6.63 -10.65 12.41
C TRP A 88 7.26 -11.36 13.60
N ILE A 89 6.74 -12.54 13.92
CA ILE A 89 7.17 -13.36 15.04
C ILE A 89 7.51 -14.74 14.49
N GLY A 90 8.78 -15.15 14.62
CA GLY A 90 9.22 -16.46 14.19
C GLY A 90 10.71 -16.52 13.84
N ASP A 91 11.09 -17.48 13.02
CA ASP A 91 12.47 -17.63 12.56
C ASP A 91 12.75 -16.75 11.35
N ARG A 92 13.76 -15.87 11.45
CA ARG A 92 14.26 -15.10 10.32
C ARG A 92 15.07 -16.05 9.42
N ILE A 93 14.59 -16.27 8.19
CA ILE A 93 15.26 -17.12 7.18
C ILE A 93 16.26 -16.29 6.37
N ASP A 94 15.87 -15.08 6.01
CA ASP A 94 16.63 -14.11 5.23
C ASP A 94 16.26 -12.69 5.70
N ASP A 95 16.94 -11.67 5.20
CA ASP A 95 16.68 -10.27 5.59
C ASP A 95 15.19 -9.88 5.41
N ASP A 96 14.53 -10.43 4.39
CA ASP A 96 13.13 -10.16 4.07
C ASP A 96 12.15 -11.31 4.34
N ALA A 97 12.62 -12.47 4.81
CA ALA A 97 11.79 -13.66 4.96
C ALA A 97 11.69 -14.13 6.42
N PHE A 98 10.48 -14.25 6.93
CA PHE A 98 10.16 -14.82 8.24
C PHE A 98 9.33 -16.07 8.08
N TYR A 99 9.68 -17.10 8.85
CA TYR A 99 8.85 -18.27 9.05
C TYR A 99 8.13 -18.14 10.40
N GLY A 100 6.82 -17.93 10.38
CA GLY A 100 6.03 -17.74 11.59
C GLY A 100 4.75 -16.93 11.34
N VAL A 101 4.44 -16.03 12.28
CA VAL A 101 3.18 -15.27 12.31
C VAL A 101 3.41 -13.81 11.97
N ALA A 102 2.48 -13.22 11.22
CA ALA A 102 2.40 -11.80 10.95
C ALA A 102 1.17 -11.19 11.63
N VAL A 103 1.38 -10.22 12.52
CA VAL A 103 0.32 -9.52 13.25
C VAL A 103 0.23 -8.07 12.76
N PRO A 104 -0.88 -7.64 12.15
CA PRO A 104 -1.06 -6.24 11.78
C PRO A 104 -1.25 -5.38 13.04
N VAL A 105 -0.54 -4.25 13.10
CA VAL A 105 -0.55 -3.33 14.25
C VAL A 105 -0.99 -1.94 13.79
N PRO A 106 -1.91 -1.28 14.52
CA PRO A 106 -2.35 0.05 14.16
C PRO A 106 -1.20 1.06 14.36
N GLY A 107 -1.15 2.09 13.51
CA GLY A 107 -0.01 3.03 13.47
C GLY A 107 0.23 3.80 14.77
N ASN A 108 -0.81 4.07 15.55
CA ASN A 108 -0.68 4.71 16.86
C ASN A 108 0.03 3.80 17.89
N ALA A 109 -0.05 2.49 17.73
CA ALA A 109 0.58 1.55 18.66
C ALA A 109 2.09 1.36 18.42
N VAL A 110 2.63 1.79 17.27
CA VAL A 110 4.04 1.55 16.88
C VAL A 110 5.05 2.14 17.87
N ALA A 111 4.84 3.38 18.33
CA ALA A 111 5.83 4.10 19.13
C ALA A 111 6.00 3.54 20.56
N GLY A 112 5.02 2.78 21.05
CA GLY A 112 5.01 2.21 22.39
C GLY A 112 4.89 0.69 22.41
N LEU A 113 5.08 0.03 21.27
CA LEU A 113 4.90 -1.42 21.16
C LEU A 113 5.97 -2.16 21.96
N ARG A 114 5.50 -3.04 22.84
CA ARG A 114 6.34 -3.95 23.62
C ARG A 114 5.89 -5.38 23.42
N ALA A 115 6.84 -6.30 23.52
CA ALA A 115 6.62 -7.72 23.46
C ALA A 115 7.03 -8.35 24.79
N GLU A 116 6.12 -9.08 25.43
CA GLU A 116 6.35 -9.74 26.72
C GLU A 116 6.00 -11.23 26.62
N TRP A 117 6.89 -12.10 27.10
CA TRP A 117 6.57 -13.51 27.26
C TRP A 117 5.66 -13.75 28.46
N VAL A 118 4.57 -14.47 28.21
CA VAL A 118 3.61 -14.91 29.22
C VAL A 118 3.41 -16.42 29.09
N GLU A 119 2.79 -17.05 30.09
CA GLU A 119 2.58 -18.51 30.12
C GLU A 119 1.89 -19.08 28.85
N SER A 120 1.04 -18.27 28.22
CA SER A 120 0.26 -18.66 27.03
C SER A 120 0.89 -18.30 25.69
N GLY A 121 2.03 -17.58 25.68
CA GLY A 121 2.67 -17.13 24.43
C GLY A 121 3.32 -15.75 24.54
N LEU A 122 3.27 -14.99 23.44
CA LEU A 122 3.84 -13.65 23.35
C LEU A 122 2.74 -12.59 23.38
N ARG A 123 2.77 -11.72 24.37
CA ARG A 123 1.87 -10.59 24.49
C ARG A 123 2.48 -9.36 23.82
N LEU A 124 1.84 -8.86 22.77
CA LEU A 124 2.13 -7.58 22.15
C LEU A 124 1.23 -6.53 22.80
N HIS A 125 1.80 -5.49 23.40
CA HIS A 125 0.98 -4.47 24.06
C HIS A 125 1.58 -3.07 24.00
N THR A 126 0.75 -2.06 24.27
CA THR A 126 1.14 -0.68 24.50
C THR A 126 0.53 -0.16 25.81
N ASP A 127 1.14 0.86 26.38
CA ASP A 127 0.59 1.57 27.56
C ASP A 127 -0.74 2.29 27.23
N GLU A 128 -1.02 2.50 25.93
CA GLU A 128 -2.23 3.16 25.41
C GLU A 128 -3.41 2.21 25.19
N GLY A 129 -3.25 0.91 25.52
CA GLY A 129 -4.34 -0.06 25.53
C GLY A 129 -4.48 -0.93 24.28
N PHE A 130 -3.51 -0.89 23.36
CA PHE A 130 -3.41 -1.96 22.35
C PHE A 130 -2.86 -3.21 23.02
N GLU A 131 -3.52 -4.35 22.81
CA GLU A 131 -3.07 -5.63 23.34
C GLU A 131 -3.49 -6.76 22.39
N VAL A 132 -2.53 -7.62 22.05
CA VAL A 132 -2.75 -8.84 21.29
C VAL A 132 -1.90 -9.94 21.92
N LEU A 133 -2.53 -11.07 22.23
CA LEU A 133 -1.83 -12.28 22.65
C LEU A 133 -1.62 -13.17 21.42
N VAL A 134 -0.37 -13.51 21.14
CA VAL A 134 0.02 -14.47 20.11
C VAL A 134 0.32 -15.79 20.79
N PRO A 135 -0.50 -16.83 20.57
CA PRO A 135 -0.27 -18.15 21.14
C PRO A 135 1.09 -18.73 20.72
N GLY A 136 1.80 -19.36 21.67
CA GLY A 136 3.13 -19.91 21.42
C GLY A 136 3.16 -21.00 20.34
N ASP A 137 2.08 -21.79 20.24
CA ASP A 137 1.90 -22.84 19.23
C ASP A 137 1.82 -22.30 17.79
N TRP A 138 1.50 -21.01 17.61
CA TRP A 138 1.47 -20.41 16.27
C TRP A 138 2.87 -20.06 15.75
N MET A 139 3.86 -19.97 16.64
CA MET A 139 5.22 -19.54 16.30
C MET A 139 6.09 -20.70 15.77
N GLU A 140 5.70 -21.95 16.02
CA GLU A 140 6.47 -23.15 15.62
C GLU A 140 6.22 -23.61 14.17
N GLY A 141 5.20 -23.09 13.50
CA GLY A 141 4.94 -23.46 12.10
C GLY A 141 3.61 -22.99 11.60
N GLY A 142 3.65 -22.03 10.67
CA GLY A 142 2.47 -21.49 10.00
C GLY A 142 1.56 -22.59 9.47
N ARG A 143 0.32 -22.59 9.97
CA ARG A 143 -0.82 -23.28 9.35
C ARG A 143 -1.80 -22.23 8.83
#